data_AF-A0A653E9D1-F1
#
_entry.id   AF-A0A653E9D1-F1
#
_cell.length_a   1.000
_cell.length_b   1.000
_cell.length_c   1.000
_cell.angle_alpha   90.00
_cell.angle_beta   90.00
_cell.angle_gamma   90.00
#
_symmetry.space_group_name_H-M   'P 1'
#
loop_
_entity.id
_entity.type
_entity.pdbx_description
1 polymer ?
#
loop_
_entity_poly.entity_id
_entity_poly.type
_entity_poly.pdbx_seq_one_letter_code
_entity_poly.pdbx_strand_id
1 'polypeptide(L)'
;MEAKVIIAIVVIVALIGHYWLYKWIKFKIDEGVVLKFLRDAAATNSETRHTAQDMAEALLLPPDRVRAVCTRSPEIIAVQGAPDTWSLKR
;
A
#
# COMPACT_ATOMS: atom_id res chain seq x y z
N MET A 1 11.22 15.31 40.09
CA MET A 1 11.63 14.34 39.04
C MET A 1 10.45 13.97 38.14
N GLU A 2 9.22 13.96 38.66
CA GLU A 2 7.94 13.85 37.93
C GLU A 2 7.86 14.58 36.58
N ALA A 3 8.17 15.89 36.54
CA ALA A 3 8.08 16.67 35.30
C ALA A 3 8.99 16.14 34.18
N LYS A 4 10.19 15.63 34.51
CA LYS A 4 11.11 15.04 33.53
C LYS A 4 10.57 13.72 32.97
N VAL A 5 9.88 12.93 33.80
CA VAL A 5 9.25 11.66 33.40
C VAL A 5 8.10 11.93 32.44
N ILE A 6 7.23 12.90 32.74
CA ILE A 6 6.12 13.29 31.88
C ILE A 6 6.65 13.75 30.51
N ILE A 7 7.66 14.62 30.49
CA ILE A 7 8.28 15.10 29.25
C ILE A 7 8.84 13.92 28.44
N ALA A 8 9.54 12.98 29.08
CA ALA A 8 10.09 11.81 28.38
C ALA A 8 9.00 10.96 27.72
N ILE A 9 7.88 10.73 28.41
CA ILE A 9 6.74 9.97 27.86
C ILE A 9 6.14 10.70 26.66
N VAL A 10 5.90 12.01 26.77
CA VAL A 10 5.32 12.81 25.68
C VAL A 10 6.21 12.77 24.44
N VAL A 11 7.53 12.87 24.60
CA VAL A 11 8.48 12.77 23.48
C VAL A 11 8.41 11.39 22.81
N ILE A 12 8.35 10.31 23.59
CA ILE A 12 8.23 8.94 23.04
C ILE A 12 6.94 8.79 22.25
N VAL A 13 5.80 9.23 22.80
CA VAL A 13 4.50 9.17 22.11
C VAL A 13 4.53 9.98 20.83
N ALA A 14 5.12 11.18 20.86
CA ALA A 14 5.27 12.01 19.67
C ALA A 14 6.11 11.32 18.59
N LEU A 15 7.25 10.72 18.94
CA LEU A 15 8.10 10.00 17.99
C LEU A 15 7.39 8.79 17.38
N ILE A 16 6.65 8.01 18.19
CA ILE A 16 5.84 6.89 17.70
C ILE A 16 4.79 7.38 16.71
N GLY A 17 4.10 8.48 17.04
CA GLY A 17 3.11 9.10 16.16
C GLY A 17 3.69 9.52 14.81
N HIS A 18 4.84 10.19 14.81
CA HIS A 18 5.52 10.60 13.57
C HIS A 18 5.94 9.39 12.73
N TYR A 19 6.48 8.34 13.37
CA TYR A 19 6.86 7.11 12.68
C TYR A 19 5.66 6.43 12.02
N TRP A 20 4.55 6.31 12.75
CA TRP A 20 3.30 5.74 12.22
C TRP A 20 2.74 6.57 11.07
N LEU A 21 2.73 7.90 11.22
CA LEU A 21 2.27 8.81 10.19
C LEU A 21 3.12 8.67 8.91
N TYR A 22 4.45 8.64 9.04
CA TYR A 22 5.34 8.47 7.90
C TYR A 22 5.10 7.14 7.18
N LYS A 23 4.96 6.05 7.94
CA LYS A 23 4.64 4.73 7.39
C LYS A 23 3.30 4.71 6.68
N TRP A 24 2.30 5.39 7.23
CA TRP A 24 0.97 5.51 6.63
C TRP A 24 0.99 6.33 5.34
N ILE A 25 1.66 7.48 5.33
CA ILE A 25 1.82 8.31 4.13
C ILE A 25 2.53 7.52 3.03
N LYS A 26 3.63 6.83 3.37
CA LYS A 26 4.36 6.01 2.41
C LYS A 26 3.47 4.91 1.81
N PHE A 27 2.66 4.25 2.64
CA PHE A 27 1.68 3.27 2.17
C PHE A 27 0.62 3.88 1.24
N LYS A 28 0.08 5.08 1.56
CA LYS A 28 -0.92 5.75 0.71
C LYS A 28 -0.36 6.18 -0.65
N ILE A 29 0.92 6.57 -0.70
CA ILE A 29 1.60 6.86 -1.97
C ILE A 29 1.71 5.58 -2.81
N ASP A 30 2.21 4.50 -2.21
CA ASP A 30 2.32 3.19 -2.89
C ASP A 30 0.93 2.72 -3.37
N GLU A 31 -0.11 2.86 -2.55
CA GLU A 31 -1.50 2.55 -2.90
C GLU A 31 -2.01 3.37 -4.09
N GLY A 32 -1.78 4.68 -4.09
CA GLY A 32 -2.20 5.56 -5.19
C GLY A 32 -1.55 5.19 -6.52
N VAL A 33 -0.27 4.81 -6.49
CA VAL A 33 0.47 4.42 -7.71
C VAL A 33 -0.03 3.07 -8.24
N VAL A 34 -0.24 2.07 -7.37
CA VAL A 34 -0.79 0.75 -7.77
C VAL A 34 -2.21 0.89 -8.30
N LEU A 35 -3.07 1.66 -7.64
CA LEU A 35 -4.44 1.91 -8.10
C LEU A 35 -4.47 2.66 -9.43
N LYS A 36 -3.59 3.64 -9.62
CA LYS A 36 -3.47 4.34 -10.90
C LYS A 36 -3.06 3.38 -12.01
N PHE A 37 -2.05 2.54 -11.78
CA PHE A 37 -1.64 1.52 -12.74
C PHE A 37 -2.79 0.59 -13.13
N LEU A 38 -3.52 0.05 -12.15
CA LEU A 38 -4.67 -0.82 -12.40
C LEU A 38 -5.80 -0.09 -13.14
N ARG A 39 -6.01 1.20 -12.86
CA ARG A 39 -7.01 2.03 -13.53
C ARG A 39 -6.64 2.33 -14.98
N ASP A 40 -5.38 2.66 -15.24
CA ASP A 40 -4.87 2.92 -16.59
C ASP A 40 -4.91 1.63 -17.43
N ALA A 41 -4.58 0.48 -16.82
CA ALA A 41 -4.74 -0.84 -17.43
C ALA A 41 -6.21 -1.17 -17.72
N ALA A 42 -7.11 -0.93 -16.75
CA ALA A 42 -8.54 -1.15 -16.91
C ALA A 42 -9.18 -0.24 -17.98
N ALA A 43 -8.68 0.98 -18.14
CA ALA A 43 -9.11 1.89 -19.20
C ALA A 43 -8.73 1.39 -20.60
N THR A 44 -7.63 0.66 -20.70
CA THR A 44 -7.19 0.04 -21.97
C THR A 44 -7.92 -1.29 -22.22
N ASN A 45 -8.05 -2.12 -21.19
CA ASN A 45 -8.80 -3.37 -21.25
C ASN A 45 -9.38 -3.69 -19.86
N SER A 46 -10.71 -3.76 -19.77
CA SER A 46 -11.43 -3.97 -18.52
C SER A 46 -11.24 -5.34 -17.87
N GLU A 47 -10.70 -6.31 -18.60
CA GLU A 47 -10.40 -7.66 -18.09
C GLU A 47 -8.92 -7.85 -17.73
N THR A 48 -8.13 -6.78 -17.76
CA THR A 48 -6.69 -6.90 -17.50
C THR A 48 -6.46 -7.31 -16.05
N ARG A 49 -5.65 -8.37 -15.90
CA ARG A 49 -5.24 -8.94 -14.63
C ARG A 49 -3.73 -8.83 -14.57
N HIS A 50 -3.21 -8.39 -13.43
CA HIS A 50 -1.78 -8.23 -13.24
C HIS A 50 -1.32 -9.02 -12.03
N THR A 51 -0.17 -9.65 -12.14
CA THR A 51 0.46 -10.26 -10.96
C THR A 51 1.13 -9.19 -10.11
N ALA A 52 1.34 -9.48 -8.82
CA ALA A 52 2.14 -8.60 -7.96
C ALA A 52 3.56 -8.38 -8.50
N GLN A 53 4.11 -9.38 -9.22
CA GLN A 53 5.42 -9.29 -9.85
C GLN A 53 5.42 -8.33 -11.06
N ASP A 54 4.43 -8.43 -11.94
CA ASP A 54 4.32 -7.52 -13.10
C ASP A 54 4.17 -6.06 -12.66
N MET A 55 3.34 -5.84 -11.63
CA MET A 55 3.17 -4.52 -11.02
C MET A 55 4.44 -4.04 -10.33
N ALA A 56 5.16 -4.92 -9.64
CA ALA A 56 6.44 -4.59 -8.99
C ALA A 56 7.48 -4.11 -9.99
N GLU A 57 7.60 -4.81 -11.12
CA GLU A 57 8.52 -4.45 -12.20
C GLU A 57 8.10 -3.15 -12.87
N ALA A 58 6.81 -2.97 -13.18
CA ALA A 58 6.30 -1.76 -13.82
C ALA A 58 6.40 -0.52 -12.92
N LEU A 59 6.24 -0.68 -11.60
CA LEU A 59 6.20 0.43 -10.64
C LEU A 59 7.54 0.65 -9.91
N LEU A 60 8.55 -0.18 -10.19
CA LEU A 60 9.83 -0.21 -9.46
C LEU A 60 9.64 -0.32 -7.93
N LEU A 61 8.61 -1.07 -7.53
CA LEU A 61 8.28 -1.32 -6.14
C LEU A 61 8.65 -2.77 -5.76
N PRO A 62 9.06 -3.03 -4.51
CA PRO A 62 9.25 -4.41 -4.08
C PRO A 62 7.95 -5.21 -4.14
N PRO A 63 7.98 -6.48 -4.58
CA PRO A 63 6.78 -7.31 -4.74
C PRO A 63 6.00 -7.49 -3.43
N ASP A 64 6.70 -7.57 -2.29
CA ASP A 64 6.05 -7.64 -0.98
C ASP A 64 5.27 -6.37 -0.64
N ARG A 65 5.73 -5.20 -1.09
CA ARG A 65 5.02 -3.93 -0.88
C ARG A 65 3.79 -3.86 -1.76
N VAL A 66 3.90 -4.28 -3.02
CA VAL A 66 2.74 -4.39 -3.92
C VAL A 66 1.71 -5.36 -3.35
N ARG A 67 2.11 -6.55 -2.89
CA ARG A 67 1.22 -7.52 -2.25
C ARG A 67 0.56 -6.95 -0.99
N ALA A 68 1.30 -6.21 -0.18
CA ALA A 68 0.75 -5.54 1.00
C ALA A 68 -0.27 -4.44 0.64
N VAL A 69 -0.09 -3.73 -0.48
CA VAL A 69 -1.07 -2.78 -1.00
C VAL A 69 -2.30 -3.52 -1.52
N CYS A 70 -2.13 -4.52 -2.39
CA CYS A 70 -3.24 -5.27 -2.98
C CYS A 70 -4.10 -6.00 -1.95
N THR A 71 -3.50 -6.49 -0.86
CA THR A 71 -4.23 -7.15 0.24
C THR A 71 -4.96 -6.17 1.17
N ARG A 72 -4.45 -4.95 1.34
CA ARG A 72 -5.02 -3.96 2.26
C ARG A 72 -5.97 -2.98 1.59
N SER A 73 -5.87 -2.78 0.28
CA SER A 73 -6.68 -1.79 -0.44
C SER A 73 -8.08 -2.36 -0.70
N PRO A 74 -9.16 -1.63 -0.35
CA PRO A 74 -10.53 -2.07 -0.57
C PRO A 74 -10.97 -2.01 -2.05
N GLU A 75 -10.20 -1.31 -2.88
CA GLU A 75 -10.46 -1.10 -4.32
C GLU A 75 -9.79 -2.17 -5.19
N ILE A 76 -9.01 -3.10 -4.62
CA ILE A 76 -8.32 -4.16 -5.35
C ILE A 76 -8.89 -5.51 -4.92
N ILE A 77 -9.17 -6.38 -5.88
CA ILE A 77 -9.68 -7.73 -5.63
C ILE A 77 -8.70 -8.79 -6.14
N ALA A 78 -8.55 -9.87 -5.37
CA ALA A 78 -7.83 -11.06 -5.81
C ALA A 78 -8.67 -11.81 -6.83
N VAL A 79 -8.05 -12.24 -7.93
CA VAL A 79 -8.72 -13.05 -8.95
C VAL A 79 -8.86 -14.49 -8.43
N GLN A 80 -10.09 -15.00 -8.40
CA GLN A 80 -10.33 -16.39 -7.99
C GLN A 80 -9.69 -17.37 -8.98
N GLY A 81 -8.93 -18.33 -8.45
CA GLY A 81 -8.27 -19.37 -9.26
C GLY A 81 -6.92 -18.99 -9.85
N ALA A 82 -6.42 -17.77 -9.61
CA ALA A 82 -5.08 -17.35 -10.05
C ALA A 82 -4.28 -16.79 -8.85
N PRO A 83 -3.20 -17.46 -8.40
CA PRO A 83 -2.40 -16.96 -7.29
C PRO A 83 -1.71 -15.65 -7.64
N ASP A 84 -1.59 -14.77 -6.64
CA ASP A 84 -0.89 -13.47 -6.73
C ASP A 84 -1.36 -12.55 -7.87
N THR A 85 -2.58 -12.77 -8.37
CA THR A 85 -3.17 -12.04 -9.48
C THR A 85 -4.29 -11.13 -8.97
N TRP A 86 -4.23 -9.86 -9.37
CA TRP A 86 -5.08 -8.81 -8.85
C TRP A 86 -5.73 -8.01 -9.98
N SER A 87 -6.94 -7.52 -9.72
CA SER A 87 -7.67 -6.61 -10.61
C SER A 87 -8.37 -5.51 -9.82
N LEU A 88 -8.76 -4.44 -10.51
CA LEU A 88 -9.54 -3.37 -9.91
C LEU A 88 -10.95 -3.90 -9.56
N LYS A 89 -11.45 -3.53 -8.38
CA LYS A 89 -12.83 -3.76 -7.96
C LYS A 89 -13.73 -2.86 -8.81
N ARG A 90 -14.69 -3.46 -9.53
CA ARG A 90 -15.70 -2.73 -10.30
C ARG A 90 -16.80 -2.18 -9.40
#